data_AF-A0A1K1MUU0-F1
#
_entry.id   AF-A0A1K1MUU0-F1
#
_cell.length_a   1.000
_cell.length_b   1.000
_cell.length_c   1.000
_cell.angle_alpha   90.00
_cell.angle_beta   90.00
_cell.angle_gamma   90.00
#
_symmetry.space_group_name_H-M   'P 1'
#
loop_
_entity.id
_entity.type
_entity.pdbx_description
1 polymer ?
#
loop_
_entity_poly.entity_id
_entity_poly.type
_entity_poly.pdbx_seq_one_letter_code
_entity_poly.pdbx_strand_id
1 'polypeptide(L)'
;MSVIKNLHLGHRRRMRERFISSSRQLGSFSDHEVVEVLLFNCSRRGNTNETAHELINRFGSISGVLAADSGELMGVRGVGSQTASFLSICGALKDYLYPAAD
;
A
#
# COMPACT_ATOMS: atom_id res chain seq x y z
N MET A 1 -16.42 24.73 -4.03
CA MET A 1 -16.84 23.32 -3.88
C MET A 1 -17.18 22.82 -5.28
N SER A 2 -16.52 21.90 -5.98
CA SER A 2 -16.11 20.55 -5.59
C SER A 2 -15.25 19.96 -6.74
N VAL A 3 -13.93 20.17 -6.73
CA VAL A 3 -13.00 19.51 -7.68
C VAL A 3 -12.50 18.17 -7.12
N ILE A 4 -12.46 18.03 -5.80
CA ILE A 4 -11.91 16.85 -5.10
C ILE A 4 -12.80 15.59 -5.28
N LYS A 5 -14.10 15.75 -5.51
CA LYS A 5 -15.06 14.62 -5.53
C LYS A 5 -14.87 13.66 -6.72
N ASN A 6 -14.13 14.04 -7.77
CA ASN A 6 -13.93 13.23 -8.98
C ASN A 6 -12.54 12.59 -9.13
N LEU A 7 -11.54 12.93 -8.30
CA LEU A 7 -10.19 12.35 -8.44
C LEU A 7 -10.14 10.87 -8.05
N HIS A 8 -10.88 10.49 -7.01
CA HIS A 8 -10.99 9.11 -6.54
C HIS A 8 -11.81 8.21 -7.47
N LEU A 9 -12.75 8.80 -8.23
CA LEU A 9 -13.60 8.10 -9.21
C LEU A 9 -12.73 7.67 -10.40
N GLY A 10 -12.29 6.41 -10.34
CA GLY A 10 -11.52 5.77 -11.40
C GLY A 10 -10.00 5.77 -11.18
N HIS A 11 -9.44 6.47 -10.20
CA HIS A 11 -8.00 6.35 -9.91
C HIS A 11 -7.62 4.92 -9.50
N ARG A 12 -8.37 4.33 -8.56
CA ARG A 12 -8.21 2.92 -8.17
C ARG A 12 -8.32 1.98 -9.37
N ARG A 13 -9.24 2.26 -10.30
CA ARG A 13 -9.42 1.46 -11.52
C ARG A 13 -8.20 1.60 -12.45
N ARG A 14 -7.76 2.83 -12.73
CA ARG A 14 -6.59 3.12 -13.57
C ARG A 14 -5.30 2.51 -13.00
N MET A 15 -5.10 2.56 -11.70
CA MET A 15 -3.91 1.95 -11.07
C MET A 15 -3.94 0.42 -11.15
N ARG A 16 -5.11 -0.21 -10.97
CA ARG A 16 -5.27 -1.66 -11.18
C ARG A 16 -5.10 -2.04 -12.65
N GLU A 17 -5.69 -1.29 -13.57
CA GLU A 17 -5.54 -1.48 -15.01
C GLU A 17 -4.08 -1.33 -15.43
N ARG A 18 -3.38 -0.31 -14.92
CA ARG A 18 -1.94 -0.10 -15.12
C ARG A 18 -1.15 -1.33 -14.66
N PHE A 19 -1.39 -1.82 -13.45
CA PHE A 19 -0.73 -3.03 -12.92
C PHE A 19 -0.97 -4.28 -13.79
N ILE A 20 -2.21 -4.48 -14.27
CA ILE A 20 -2.55 -5.61 -15.15
C ILE A 20 -1.88 -5.44 -16.53
N SER A 21 -1.93 -4.24 -17.09
CA SER A 21 -1.38 -3.91 -18.42
C SER A 21 0.15 -3.90 -18.47
N SER A 22 0.83 -3.59 -17.36
CA SER A 22 2.30 -3.61 -17.24
C SER A 22 2.87 -5.02 -17.05
N SER A 23 2.13 -6.07 -17.41
CA SER A 23 2.51 -7.47 -17.19
C SER A 23 2.83 -7.80 -15.73
N ARG A 24 2.15 -7.16 -14.76
CA ARG A 24 2.39 -7.31 -13.31
C ARG A 24 3.76 -6.83 -12.83
N GLN A 25 4.42 -5.93 -13.57
CA GLN A 25 5.71 -5.37 -13.17
C GLN A 25 5.51 -4.17 -12.24
N LEU A 26 5.90 -4.33 -10.97
CA LEU A 26 5.93 -3.24 -9.99
C LEU A 26 7.10 -2.28 -10.18
N GLY A 27 8.13 -2.65 -10.96
CA GLY A 27 9.31 -1.79 -11.19
C GLY A 27 9.03 -0.45 -11.90
N SER A 28 7.82 -0.24 -12.40
CA SER A 28 7.37 1.03 -12.98
C SER A 28 6.58 1.92 -12.00
N PHE A 29 6.39 1.47 -10.76
CA PHE A 29 5.67 2.17 -9.70
C PHE A 29 6.68 2.69 -8.67
N SER A 30 6.40 3.86 -8.10
CA SER A 30 7.08 4.32 -6.90
C SER A 30 6.58 3.57 -5.65
N ASP A 31 7.36 3.56 -4.57
CA ASP A 31 7.03 2.84 -3.33
C ASP A 31 5.62 3.15 -2.80
N HIS A 32 5.22 4.42 -2.77
CA HIS A 32 3.89 4.82 -2.29
C HIS A 32 2.78 4.34 -3.24
N GLU A 33 3.01 4.32 -4.56
CA GLU A 33 2.04 3.79 -5.52
C GLU A 33 1.87 2.27 -5.34
N VAL A 34 2.95 1.54 -5.04
CA VAL A 34 2.87 0.11 -4.72
C VAL A 34 2.06 -0.12 -3.44
N VAL A 35 2.35 0.64 -2.38
CA VAL A 35 1.58 0.59 -1.13
C VAL A 35 0.11 0.93 -1.39
N GLU A 36 -0.18 1.95 -2.19
CA GLU A 36 -1.55 2.31 -2.54
C GLU A 36 -2.29 1.17 -3.26
N VAL A 37 -1.64 0.48 -4.19
CA VAL A 37 -2.20 -0.70 -4.87
C VAL A 37 -2.53 -1.82 -3.88
N LEU A 38 -1.67 -2.06 -2.89
CA LEU A 38 -1.92 -3.02 -1.81
C LEU A 38 -3.14 -2.61 -0.97
N LEU A 39 -3.22 -1.33 -0.58
CA LEU A 39 -4.32 -0.79 0.21
C LEU A 39 -5.70 -0.92 -0.47
N PHE A 40 -5.75 -1.03 -1.80
CA PHE A 40 -7.02 -1.27 -2.50
C PHE A 40 -7.70 -2.59 -2.12
N ASN A 41 -6.98 -3.55 -1.55
CA ASN A 41 -7.51 -4.87 -1.19
C ASN A 41 -8.15 -4.92 0.20
N CYS A 42 -7.70 -4.06 1.11
CA CYS A 42 -8.17 -4.04 2.51
C CYS A 42 -8.94 -2.77 2.87
N SER A 43 -8.64 -1.63 2.23
CA SER A 43 -9.36 -0.38 2.48
C SER A 43 -10.50 -0.20 1.48
N ARG A 44 -11.75 -0.36 1.94
CA ARG A 44 -12.97 -0.14 1.12
C ARG A 44 -13.41 1.32 1.08
N ARG A 45 -12.96 2.15 2.01
CA ARG A 45 -13.36 3.55 2.20
C ARG A 45 -12.15 4.35 2.71
N GLY A 46 -12.03 5.60 2.28
CA GLY A 46 -10.92 6.49 2.68
C GLY A 46 -9.97 6.84 1.53
N ASN A 47 -9.05 7.76 1.80
CA ASN A 47 -8.05 8.22 0.84
C ASN A 47 -6.80 7.33 0.92
N THR A 48 -6.76 6.27 0.11
CA THR A 48 -5.63 5.32 0.07
C THR A 48 -4.32 5.96 -0.38
N ASN A 49 -4.38 7.01 -1.19
CA ASN A 49 -3.20 7.73 -1.65
C ASN A 49 -2.52 8.46 -0.47
N GLU A 50 -3.31 9.19 0.32
CA GLU A 50 -2.80 9.86 1.53
C GLU A 50 -2.25 8.85 2.54
N THR A 51 -2.99 7.76 2.81
CA THR A 51 -2.51 6.71 3.71
C THR A 51 -1.20 6.08 3.21
N ALA A 52 -1.05 5.84 1.92
CA ALA A 52 0.19 5.30 1.36
C ALA A 52 1.37 6.27 1.53
N HIS A 53 1.16 7.56 1.30
CA HIS A 53 2.18 8.58 1.56
C HIS A 53 2.53 8.66 3.04
N GLU A 54 1.55 8.64 3.96
CA GLU A 54 1.83 8.64 5.40
C GLU A 54 2.64 7.41 5.83
N LEU A 55 2.32 6.23 5.30
CA LEU A 55 3.07 5.00 5.54
C LEU A 55 4.52 5.13 5.06
N ILE A 56 4.74 5.58 3.82
CA ILE A 56 6.10 5.77 3.30
C ILE A 56 6.86 6.86 4.07
N ASN A 57 6.22 7.97 4.42
CA ASN A 57 6.87 9.04 5.19
C ASN A 57 7.28 8.57 6.59
N ARG A 58 6.49 7.71 7.23
CA ARG A 58 6.78 7.20 8.57
C ARG A 58 7.84 6.11 8.56
N PHE A 59 7.80 5.20 7.58
CA PHE A 59 8.64 3.99 7.56
C PHE A 59 9.76 4.01 6.50
N GLY A 60 9.86 5.09 5.71
CA GLY A 60 10.94 5.40 4.78
C GLY A 60 10.87 4.73 3.41
N SER A 61 10.37 3.49 3.32
CA SER A 61 10.28 2.72 2.07
C SER A 61 9.20 1.67 2.14
N ILE A 62 8.87 1.03 1.02
CA ILE A 62 7.98 -0.14 1.02
C ILE A 62 8.52 -1.27 1.90
N SER A 63 9.84 -1.52 1.87
CA SER A 63 10.47 -2.51 2.75
C SER A 63 10.27 -2.16 4.22
N GLY A 64 10.39 -0.87 4.58
CA GLY A 64 10.12 -0.38 5.93
C GLY A 64 8.66 -0.57 6.35
N VAL A 65 7.71 -0.27 5.46
CA VAL A 65 6.27 -0.49 5.71
C VAL A 65 5.98 -1.98 5.96
N LEU A 66 6.55 -2.88 5.17
CA LEU A 66 6.31 -4.32 5.27
C LEU A 66 7.02 -4.96 6.48
N ALA A 67 8.06 -4.33 7.01
CA ALA A 67 8.79 -4.78 8.20
C ALA A 67 8.25 -4.17 9.51
N ALA A 68 7.37 -3.16 9.44
CA ALA A 68 6.84 -2.47 10.61
C ALA A 68 5.94 -3.37 11.46
N ASP A 69 5.93 -3.14 12.78
CA ASP A 69 5.00 -3.83 13.68
C ASP A 69 3.53 -3.44 13.38
N SER A 70 2.62 -4.39 13.56
CA SER A 70 1.19 -4.19 13.31
C SER A 70 0.59 -3.06 14.16
N GLY A 71 1.05 -2.87 15.39
CA GLY A 71 0.62 -1.77 16.27
C GLY A 71 1.13 -0.41 15.77
N GLU A 72 2.36 -0.35 15.26
CA GLU A 72 2.91 0.87 14.67
C GLU A 72 2.17 1.27 13.39
N LEU A 73 1.85 0.28 12.54
CA LEU A 73 1.04 0.48 11.33
C LEU A 73 -0.34 1.06 11.68
N MET A 74 -1.02 0.53 12.70
CA MET A 74 -2.31 1.03 13.17
C MET A 74 -2.25 2.46 13.73
N GLY A 75 -1.06 2.97 14.05
CA GLY A 75 -0.84 4.37 14.42
C GLY A 75 -0.91 5.35 13.24
N VAL A 76 -1.06 4.87 11.99
CA VAL A 76 -1.18 5.69 10.78
C VAL A 76 -2.66 5.92 10.43
N ARG A 77 -3.02 7.14 10.00
CA ARG A 77 -4.42 7.47 9.75
C ARG A 77 -4.96 6.65 8.58
N GLY A 78 -6.12 6.02 8.81
CA GLY A 78 -6.77 5.17 7.82
C GLY A 78 -6.25 3.73 7.79
N VAL A 79 -5.31 3.37 8.68
CA VAL A 79 -4.85 1.98 8.86
C VAL A 79 -5.57 1.35 10.04
N GLY A 80 -6.54 0.49 9.74
CA GLY A 80 -7.19 -0.36 10.74
C GLY A 80 -6.48 -1.72 10.88
N SER A 81 -6.95 -2.54 11.83
CA SER A 81 -6.39 -3.87 12.10
C SER A 81 -6.33 -4.78 10.87
N GLN A 82 -7.35 -4.74 10.00
CA GLN A 82 -7.36 -5.52 8.75
C GLN A 82 -6.27 -5.06 7.77
N THR A 83 -6.05 -3.75 7.66
CA THR A 83 -5.00 -3.19 6.79
C THR A 83 -3.62 -3.53 7.33
N ALA A 84 -3.40 -3.35 8.63
CA ALA A 84 -2.14 -3.71 9.28
C ALA A 84 -1.83 -5.20 9.10
N SER A 85 -2.80 -6.09 9.40
CA SER A 85 -2.64 -7.54 9.21
C SER A 85 -2.31 -7.90 7.76
N PHE A 86 -2.97 -7.29 6.78
CA PHE A 86 -2.69 -7.53 5.37
C PHE A 86 -1.25 -7.13 4.98
N LEU A 87 -0.78 -5.96 5.41
CA LEU A 87 0.59 -5.51 5.16
C LEU A 87 1.62 -6.43 5.83
N SER A 88 1.38 -6.85 7.07
CA SER A 88 2.24 -7.82 7.77
C SER A 88 2.29 -9.17 7.04
N ILE A 89 1.17 -9.65 6.49
CA ILE A 89 1.15 -10.87 5.66
C ILE A 89 1.99 -10.67 4.38
N CYS A 90 1.92 -9.51 3.73
CA CYS A 90 2.77 -9.21 2.58
C CYS A 90 4.27 -9.21 2.95
N GLY A 91 4.63 -8.68 4.12
CA GLY A 91 5.99 -8.74 4.65
C GLY A 91 6.45 -10.17 4.91
N ALA A 92 5.64 -10.95 5.62
CA ALA A 92 5.92 -12.36 5.89
C ALA A 92 6.05 -13.19 4.60
N LEU A 93 5.23 -12.91 3.58
CA LEU A 93 5.36 -13.54 2.27
C LEU A 93 6.68 -13.20 1.58
N LYS A 94 7.12 -11.93 1.66
CA LYS A 94 8.44 -11.51 1.15
C LYS A 94 9.54 -12.28 1.84
N ASP A 95 9.50 -12.40 3.16
CA ASP A 95 10.51 -13.14 3.95
C ASP A 95 10.49 -14.64 3.65
N TYR A 96 9.31 -15.22 3.43
CA TYR A 96 9.16 -16.61 3.04
C TYR A 96 9.77 -16.92 1.66
N LEU A 97 9.56 -16.02 0.69
CA LEU A 97 10.08 -16.19 -0.69
C LEU A 97 11.56 -15.80 -0.82
N TYR A 98 12.00 -14.84 -0.02
CA TYR A 98 13.36 -14.29 -0.02
C TYR A 98 13.89 -14.24 1.41
N PRO A 99 14.20 -15.42 2.00
CA PRO A 99 14.81 -15.46 3.32
C PRO A 99 16.16 -14.74 3.26
N ALA A 100 16.52 -14.06 4.36
CA ALA A 100 17.88 -13.55 4.49
C ALA A 100 18.84 -14.74 4.34
N ALA A 101 19.83 -14.61 3.47
CA ALA A 101 20.90 -15.61 3.41
C ALA A 101 21.65 -15.57 4.74
N ASP A 102 21.85 -16.75 5.33
CA ASP A 102 22.67 -16.94 6.53
C ASP A 102 24.12 -16.47 6.32
#